data_AF-A0A7C9VRY8-F1
#
_entry.id   AF-A0A7C9VRY8-F1
#
_cell.length_a   1.000
_cell.length_b   1.000
_cell.length_c   1.000
_cell.angle_alpha   90.00
_cell.angle_beta   90.00
_cell.angle_gamma   90.00
#
_symmetry.space_group_name_H-M   'P 1'
#
loop_
_entity.id
_entity.type
_entity.pdbx_description
1 polymer ?
#
loop_
_entity_poly.entity_id
_entity_poly.type
_entity_poly.pdbx_seq_one_letter_code
_entity_poly.pdbx_strand_id
1 'polypeptide(L)'
;MMLGRGFLAFAFLVFTVFIMAAFSLLPLTAREFKTCIYAPNVPGYINASEDCVPRPRSDQNIEGLEPTAVCRNGQISYSQNKRGTCSSNRGVARWLR
;
A
#
# COMPACT_ATOMS: atom_id res chain seq x y z
N MET A 1 1.27 -57.52 3.46
CA MET A 1 1.19 -56.81 2.17
C MET A 1 0.33 -55.56 2.37
N MET A 2 0.94 -54.41 2.65
CA MET A 2 1.23 -53.35 1.66
C MET A 2 0.04 -52.42 1.29
N LEU A 3 -1.01 -52.28 2.13
CA LEU A 3 -2.09 -51.32 1.84
C LEU A 3 -1.98 -49.93 2.52
N GLY A 4 -1.08 -49.72 3.48
CA GLY A 4 -1.09 -48.49 4.29
C GLY A 4 -0.25 -47.31 3.78
N ARG A 5 0.85 -47.56 3.06
CA ARG A 5 1.82 -46.52 2.66
C ARG A 5 1.46 -45.79 1.37
N GLY A 6 0.84 -46.48 0.41
CA GLY A 6 0.41 -45.89 -0.86
C GLY A 6 -0.76 -44.91 -0.68
N PHE A 7 -1.69 -45.23 0.23
CA PHE A 7 -2.87 -44.40 0.48
C PHE A 7 -2.51 -43.07 1.16
N LEU A 8 -1.57 -43.09 2.11
CA LEU A 8 -1.03 -41.91 2.77
C LEU A 8 -0.28 -40.99 1.78
N ALA A 9 0.55 -41.56 0.90
CA ALA A 9 1.28 -40.79 -0.11
C ALA A 9 0.33 -40.17 -1.15
N PHE A 10 -0.71 -40.90 -1.55
CA PHE A 10 -1.72 -40.42 -2.50
C PHE A 10 -2.58 -39.31 -1.90
N ALA A 11 -3.01 -39.46 -0.65
CA ALA A 11 -3.75 -38.42 0.08
C ALA A 11 -2.91 -37.14 0.23
N PHE A 12 -1.60 -37.26 0.49
CA PHE A 12 -0.68 -36.13 0.57
C PHE A 12 -0.54 -35.40 -0.78
N LEU A 13 -0.41 -36.14 -1.88
CA LEU A 13 -0.30 -35.59 -3.23
C LEU A 13 -1.58 -34.85 -3.67
N VAL A 14 -2.75 -35.41 -3.37
CA VAL A 14 -4.03 -34.76 -3.66
C VAL A 14 -4.18 -33.49 -2.82
N PHE A 15 -3.79 -33.53 -1.54
CA PHE A 15 -3.89 -32.38 -0.64
C PHE A 15 -2.96 -31.23 -1.06
N THR A 16 -1.71 -31.51 -1.46
CA THR A 16 -0.78 -30.47 -1.91
C THR A 16 -1.18 -29.85 -3.25
N VAL A 17 -1.70 -30.64 -4.19
CA VAL A 17 -2.25 -30.12 -5.45
C VAL A 17 -3.46 -29.23 -5.18
N PHE A 18 -4.33 -29.59 -4.23
CA PHE A 18 -5.48 -28.77 -3.85
C PHE A 18 -5.08 -27.44 -3.19
N ILE A 19 -4.08 -27.47 -2.29
CA ILE A 19 -3.54 -26.27 -1.64
C ILE A 19 -2.94 -25.29 -2.67
N MET A 20 -2.17 -25.80 -3.64
CA MET A 20 -1.53 -24.96 -4.68
C MET A 20 -2.55 -24.36 -5.66
N ALA A 21 -3.61 -25.10 -5.98
CA ALA A 21 -4.73 -24.60 -6.79
C ALA A 21 -5.53 -23.51 -6.06
N ALA A 22 -5.75 -23.66 -4.75
CA ALA A 22 -6.41 -22.65 -3.93
C ALA A 22 -5.58 -21.36 -3.82
N PHE A 23 -4.25 -21.48 -3.74
CA PHE A 23 -3.35 -20.32 -3.62
C PHE A 23 -3.23 -19.51 -4.92
N SER A 24 -3.43 -20.14 -6.09
CA SER A 24 -3.39 -19.46 -7.40
C SER A 24 -4.68 -18.73 -7.78
N LEU A 25 -5.76 -18.93 -7.00
CA LEU A 25 -7.02 -18.20 -7.14
C LEU A 25 -7.12 -16.95 -6.26
N LEU A 26 -6.08 -16.63 -5.48
CA LEU A 26 -6.03 -15.37 -4.73
C LEU A 26 -5.85 -14.21 -5.72
N PRO A 27 -6.84 -13.31 -5.87
CA PRO A 27 -6.67 -12.13 -6.70
C PRO A 27 -5.60 -11.25 -6.05
N LEU A 28 -4.51 -11.00 -6.77
CA LEU A 28 -3.60 -9.89 -6.47
C LEU A 28 -4.39 -8.61 -6.76
N THR A 29 -5.15 -8.12 -5.78
CA THR A 29 -5.86 -6.84 -5.92
C THR A 29 -4.84 -5.71 -5.88
N ALA A 30 -4.28 -5.36 -7.03
CA ALA A 30 -3.55 -4.12 -7.19
C ALA A 30 -4.52 -2.97 -6.95
N ARG A 31 -4.32 -2.20 -5.87
CA ARG A 31 -5.19 -1.08 -5.52
C ARG A 31 -5.00 0.02 -6.57
N GLU A 32 -6.06 0.33 -7.32
CA GLU A 32 -6.07 1.45 -8.25
C GLU A 32 -6.04 2.75 -7.44
N PHE A 33 -4.93 3.49 -7.51
CA PHE A 33 -4.81 4.81 -6.89
C PHE A 33 -5.23 5.88 -7.89
N LYS A 34 -6.38 6.52 -7.64
CA LYS A 34 -6.85 7.66 -8.43
C LYS A 34 -5.83 8.81 -8.35
N THR A 35 -5.34 9.27 -9.50
CA THR A 35 -4.35 10.35 -9.61
C THR A 35 -5.02 11.70 -9.87
N CYS A 36 -4.33 12.80 -9.55
CA CYS A 36 -4.79 14.16 -9.78
C CYS A 36 -3.60 15.12 -9.97
N ILE A 37 -3.86 16.37 -10.34
CA ILE A 37 -2.87 17.45 -10.41
C ILE A 37 -3.28 18.51 -9.38
N TYR A 38 -2.45 18.75 -8.35
CA TYR A 38 -2.78 19.62 -7.21
C TYR A 38 -2.62 21.12 -7.53
N ALA A 39 -1.49 21.46 -8.15
CA ALA A 39 -1.09 22.81 -8.58
C ALA A 39 -0.51 22.67 -10.01
N PRO A 40 -0.22 23.76 -10.77
CA PRO A 40 0.24 23.60 -12.15
C PRO A 40 1.46 22.66 -12.21
N ASN A 41 1.27 21.50 -12.85
CA ASN A 41 2.25 20.43 -13.00
C ASN A 41 2.72 19.73 -11.71
N VAL A 42 1.95 19.76 -10.62
CA VAL A 42 2.25 18.99 -9.39
C VAL A 42 1.41 17.72 -9.33
N PRO A 43 2.00 16.53 -9.56
CA PRO A 43 1.26 15.27 -9.52
C PRO A 43 0.86 14.90 -8.09
N GLY A 44 -0.41 14.55 -7.91
CA GLY A 44 -1.01 14.12 -6.66
C GLY A 44 -1.78 12.82 -6.77
N TYR A 45 -2.47 12.48 -5.69
CA TYR A 45 -3.39 11.38 -5.57
C TYR A 45 -4.64 11.80 -4.81
N ILE A 46 -5.75 11.14 -5.08
CA ILE A 46 -6.99 11.33 -4.31
C ILE A 46 -6.93 10.49 -3.05
N ASN A 47 -7.06 11.13 -1.90
CA ASN A 47 -7.06 10.46 -0.60
C ASN A 47 -8.44 9.83 -0.28
N ALA A 48 -8.56 9.18 0.88
CA ALA A 48 -9.83 8.56 1.30
C ALA A 48 -10.94 9.57 1.66
N SER A 49 -10.60 10.86 1.80
CA SER A 49 -11.53 11.97 1.97
C SER A 49 -11.88 12.66 0.64
N GLU A 50 -11.49 12.05 -0.49
CA GLU A 50 -11.70 12.59 -1.84
C GLU A 50 -10.91 13.88 -2.17
N ASP A 51 -9.95 14.27 -1.32
CA ASP A 51 -9.09 15.44 -1.59
C ASP A 51 -7.94 15.07 -2.52
N CYS A 52 -7.60 15.98 -3.44
CA CYS A 52 -6.34 15.91 -4.18
C CYS A 52 -5.18 16.34 -3.27
N VAL A 53 -4.26 15.41 -3.00
CA VAL A 53 -3.10 15.65 -2.14
C VAL A 53 -1.83 15.36 -2.95
N PRO A 54 -0.82 16.24 -2.91
CA PRO A 54 0.45 15.96 -3.57
C PRO A 54 1.18 14.79 -2.91
N ARG A 55 1.97 14.07 -3.71
CA ARG A 55 2.77 12.94 -3.20
C ARG A 55 3.83 13.45 -2.21
N PRO A 56 4.14 12.68 -1.15
CA PRO A 56 5.21 13.04 -0.26
C PRO A 56 6.53 13.16 -1.00
N ARG A 57 7.27 14.22 -0.72
CA ARG A 57 8.50 14.57 -1.43
C ARG A 57 9.49 15.24 -0.49
N SER A 58 10.76 15.21 -0.84
CA SER A 58 11.84 15.75 0.00
C SER A 58 11.98 17.27 -0.10
N ASP A 59 11.53 17.86 -1.20
CA ASP A 59 11.49 19.30 -1.45
C ASP A 59 10.25 19.92 -0.79
N GLN A 60 10.48 20.61 0.32
CA GLN A 60 9.42 21.15 1.18
C GLN A 60 8.53 22.21 0.52
N ASN A 61 8.93 22.74 -0.64
CA ASN A 61 8.35 23.97 -1.19
C ASN A 61 7.33 23.69 -2.31
N ILE A 62 6.13 23.26 -1.95
CA ILE A 62 4.96 23.42 -2.82
C ILE A 62 4.38 24.79 -2.46
N GLU A 63 4.48 25.74 -3.38
CA GLU A 63 4.00 27.09 -3.16
C GLU A 63 2.51 27.09 -2.77
N GLY A 64 2.17 27.78 -1.68
CA GLY A 64 0.81 27.85 -1.16
C GLY A 64 0.32 26.60 -0.41
N LEU A 65 1.17 25.60 -0.20
CA LEU A 65 0.79 24.40 0.54
C LEU A 65 1.65 24.15 1.77
N GLU A 66 0.94 24.06 2.88
CA GLU A 66 1.50 23.87 4.20
C GLU A 66 1.72 22.38 4.51
N PRO A 67 2.92 21.97 4.92
CA PRO A 67 3.20 20.58 5.23
C PRO A 67 2.55 20.16 6.55
N THR A 68 2.01 18.94 6.59
CA THR A 68 1.30 18.39 7.76
C THR A 68 2.22 17.52 8.62
N ALA A 69 3.14 16.78 8.01
CA ALA A 69 4.02 15.87 8.73
C ALA A 69 5.33 15.60 7.99
N VAL A 70 6.34 15.17 8.74
CA VAL A 70 7.58 14.58 8.22
C VAL A 70 7.52 13.07 8.45
N CYS A 71 7.75 12.30 7.39
CA CYS A 71 7.80 10.85 7.41
C CYS A 71 9.16 10.34 7.90
N ARG A 72 9.23 9.07 8.34
CA ARG A 72 10.49 8.47 8.84
C ARG A 72 11.60 8.35 7.80
N ASN A 73 11.27 8.34 6.52
CA ASN A 73 12.26 8.40 5.44
C ASN A 73 12.69 9.83 5.07
N GLY A 74 12.26 10.85 5.82
CA GLY A 74 12.60 12.25 5.59
C GLY A 74 11.71 12.97 4.57
N GLN A 75 10.76 12.28 3.93
CA GLN A 75 9.80 12.92 3.03
C GLN A 75 8.78 13.75 3.81
N ILE A 76 8.30 14.83 3.19
CA ILE A 76 7.25 15.67 3.74
C ILE A 76 5.90 15.24 3.19
N SER A 77 4.92 15.08 4.08
CA SER A 77 3.54 14.77 3.73
C SER A 77 2.65 15.99 3.94
N TYR A 78 1.71 16.17 3.01
CA TYR A 78 0.71 17.23 3.00
C TYR A 78 -0.71 16.70 3.28
N SER A 79 -0.83 15.42 3.65
CA SER A 79 -2.12 14.80 3.91
C SER A 79 -2.59 15.11 5.33
N GLN A 80 -3.82 15.61 5.45
CA GLN A 80 -4.51 15.89 6.72
C GLN A 80 -5.06 14.62 7.40
N ASN A 81 -5.10 13.50 6.67
CA ASN A 81 -5.68 12.25 7.14
C ASN A 81 -4.69 11.40 7.93
N LYS A 82 -4.84 11.32 9.26
CA LYS A 82 -3.93 10.55 10.13
C LYS A 82 -3.68 9.10 9.70
N ARG A 83 -4.70 8.42 9.16
CA ARG A 83 -4.59 7.04 8.65
C ARG A 83 -3.78 6.93 7.35
N GLY A 84 -3.75 8.01 6.56
CA GLY A 84 -3.07 8.06 5.27
C GLY A 84 -1.68 8.71 5.32
N THR A 85 -1.45 9.64 6.24
CA THR A 85 -0.19 10.37 6.36
C THR A 85 0.98 9.41 6.55
N CYS A 86 1.97 9.50 5.65
CA CYS A 86 3.17 8.66 5.65
C CYS A 86 2.95 7.14 5.66
N SER A 87 1.77 6.64 5.27
CA SER A 87 1.48 5.20 5.24
C SER A 87 2.45 4.42 4.35
N SER A 88 2.81 4.98 3.18
CA SER A 88 3.82 4.42 2.28
C SER A 88 5.27 4.72 2.70
N ASN A 89 5.47 5.59 3.70
CA ASN A 89 6.76 6.18 4.04
C ASN A 89 7.23 5.83 5.46
N ARG A 90 6.94 4.58 5.87
CA ARG A 90 7.33 4.01 7.17
C ARG A 90 6.70 4.73 8.36
N GLY A 91 5.58 5.40 8.15
CA GLY A 91 4.88 6.16 9.18
C GLY A 91 5.48 7.53 9.46
N VAL A 92 4.82 8.24 10.38
CA VAL A 92 5.16 9.62 10.74
C VAL A 92 6.34 9.64 11.70
N ALA A 93 7.31 10.51 11.43
CA ALA A 93 8.39 10.85 12.35
C ALA A 93 8.00 12.03 13.25
N ARG A 94 7.40 13.08 12.66
CA ARG A 94 6.98 14.29 13.36
C ARG A 94 5.76 14.92 12.69
N TRP A 95 4.78 15.32 13.49
CA TRP A 95 3.66 16.16 13.05
C TRP A 95 4.09 17.63 13.06
N LEU A 96 3.68 18.39 12.04
CA LEU A 96 4.00 19.81 11.88
C LEU A 96 2.83 20.73 12.20
N ARG A 97 1.62 20.17 12.30
CA ARG A 97 0.39 20.80 12.75
C ARG A 97 -0.47 19.79 13.51
#